data_AF-A0A1L7CEY6-F1
#
_entry.id   AF-A0A1L7CEY6-F1
#
_cell.length_a   1.000
_cell.length_b   1.000
_cell.length_c   1.000
_cell.angle_alpha   90.00
_cell.angle_beta   90.00
_cell.angle_gamma   90.00
#
_symmetry.space_group_name_H-M   'P 1'
#
loop_
_entity.id
_entity.type
_entity.pdbx_description
1 polymer ?
#
loop_
_entity_poly.entity_id
_entity_poly.type
_entity_poly.pdbx_seq_one_letter_code
_entity_poly.pdbx_strand_id
1 'polypeptide(L)' 'MSVQKLRKKAEKGLKKKKCCKSKPRCKGCPVVLHRLCKQNAFELDDKALKKAIKKARQW' A
#
# COMPACT_ATOMS: atom_id res chain seq x y z
N MET A 1 -0.09 -10.07 6.03
CA MET A 1 -0.44 -8.64 6.32
C MET A 1 -1.94 -8.47 6.15
N SER A 2 -2.67 -8.39 7.27
CA SER A 2 -4.08 -7.99 7.30
C SER A 2 -4.24 -6.54 6.81
N VAL A 3 -5.41 -6.21 6.26
CA VAL A 3 -5.77 -4.88 5.74
C VAL A 3 -5.65 -3.82 6.86
N GLN A 4 -6.09 -4.16 8.06
CA GLN A 4 -5.98 -3.32 9.27
C GLN A 4 -4.53 -2.99 9.62
N LYS A 5 -3.61 -3.96 9.48
CA LYS A 5 -2.18 -3.76 9.74
C LYS A 5 -1.53 -2.85 8.70
N LEU A 6 -2.13 -2.72 7.51
CA LEU A 6 -1.69 -1.78 6.48
C LEU A 6 -2.17 -0.35 6.78
N ARG A 7 -3.43 -0.18 7.18
CA ARG A 7 -3.99 1.12 7.64
C ARG A 7 -3.14 1.69 8.79
N LYS A 8 -2.91 0.89 9.84
CA LYS A 8 -2.08 1.27 10.99
C LYS A 8 -0.61 1.59 10.63
N LYS A 9 -0.06 0.98 9.58
CA LYS A 9 1.28 1.31 9.08
C LYS A 9 1.30 2.58 8.24
N ALA A 10 0.24 2.85 7.50
CA ALA A 10 0.08 4.08 6.73
C ALA A 10 -0.08 5.29 7.64
N GLU A 11 -0.92 5.19 8.68
CA GLU A 11 -1.05 6.20 9.74
C GLU A 11 0.30 6.51 10.40
N LYS A 12 1.08 5.46 10.71
CA LYS A 12 2.42 5.62 11.29
C LYS A 12 3.50 6.07 10.29
N GLY A 13 3.16 6.27 9.01
CA GLY A 13 4.12 6.65 7.98
C GLY A 13 5.24 5.62 7.72
N LEU A 14 5.06 4.37 8.15
CA LEU A 14 6.09 3.33 8.13
C LEU A 14 6.26 2.74 6.72
N LYS A 15 7.03 3.46 5.89
CA LYS A 15 7.46 3.04 4.56
C LYS A 15 8.92 2.57 4.57
N LYS A 16 9.28 1.68 3.63
CA LYS A 16 10.69 1.39 3.36
C LYS A 16 11.40 2.67 2.90
N LYS A 17 12.70 2.79 3.23
CA LYS A 17 13.55 3.92 2.78
C LYS A 17 13.68 3.98 1.25
N LYS A 18 13.83 2.82 0.59
CA LYS A 18 13.98 2.71 -0.88
C LYS A 18 12.92 1.82 -1.52
N CYS A 19 12.61 2.09 -2.80
CA CYS A 19 11.76 1.24 -3.62
C CYS A 19 12.41 -0.14 -3.81
N CYS A 20 11.65 -1.22 -3.65
CA CYS A 20 12.18 -2.57 -3.77
C CYS A 20 12.47 -3.00 -5.21
N LYS A 21 11.97 -2.25 -6.23
CA LYS A 21 12.07 -2.56 -7.67
C LYS A 21 11.55 -3.94 -8.13
N SER A 22 11.14 -4.82 -7.22
CA SER A 22 10.54 -6.12 -7.50
C SER A 22 9.19 -6.00 -8.22
N LYS A 23 8.86 -6.99 -9.07
CA LYS A 23 7.54 -7.15 -9.70
C LYS A 23 6.93 -8.50 -9.26
N PRO A 24 5.85 -8.51 -8.45
CA PRO A 24 5.12 -7.37 -7.90
C PRO A 24 5.84 -6.71 -6.69
N ARG A 25 5.71 -5.38 -6.56
CA ARG A 25 6.29 -4.61 -5.46
C ARG A 25 5.78 -5.07 -4.09
N CYS A 26 6.58 -4.87 -3.03
CA CYS A 26 6.16 -5.21 -1.67
C CYS A 26 5.16 -4.20 -1.09
N LYS A 27 4.28 -4.63 -0.18
CA LYS A 27 3.22 -3.80 0.43
C LYS A 27 3.73 -2.57 1.21
N GLY A 28 4.98 -2.58 1.68
CA GLY A 28 5.63 -1.46 2.37
C GLY A 28 6.53 -0.61 1.48
N CYS A 29 6.47 -0.79 0.16
CA CYS A 29 7.26 0.01 -0.77
C CYS A 29 6.77 1.46 -0.74
N PRO A 30 7.67 2.47 -0.68
CA PRO A 30 7.28 3.88 -0.66
C PRO A 30 6.38 4.26 -1.84
N VAL A 31 6.64 3.69 -3.03
CA VAL A 31 5.81 3.91 -4.23
C VAL A 31 4.40 3.34 -4.07
N VAL A 32 4.27 2.15 -3.49
CA VAL A 32 2.97 1.50 -3.28
C VAL A 32 2.15 2.32 -2.28
N LEU A 33 2.75 2.73 -1.17
CA LEU A 33 2.09 3.55 -0.16
C LEU A 33 1.71 4.93 -0.68
N HIS A 34 2.59 5.58 -1.46
CA HIS A 34 2.29 6.86 -2.10
C HIS A 34 1.07 6.78 -3.04
N ARG A 35 0.98 5.70 -3.83
CA ARG A 35 -0.17 5.48 -4.73
C ARG A 35 -1.46 5.18 -3.98
N LEU A 36 -1.38 4.37 -2.93
CA LEU A 36 -2.52 4.10 -2.07
C LEU A 36 -3.02 5.38 -1.37
N CYS A 37 -2.10 6.23 -0.93
CA CYS A 37 -2.40 7.54 -0.37
C CYS A 37 -3.10 8.45 -1.40
N LYS A 38 -2.55 8.55 -2.62
CA LYS A 38 -3.16 9.34 -3.71
C LYS A 38 -4.58 8.89 -4.08
N GLN A 39 -4.91 7.62 -3.84
CA GLN A 39 -6.23 7.05 -4.12
C GLN A 39 -7.17 7.07 -2.91
N ASN A 40 -6.76 7.68 -1.79
CA ASN A 40 -7.46 7.58 -0.49
C ASN A 40 -7.86 6.14 -0.15
N ALA A 41 -7.02 5.18 -0.55
CA ALA A 41 -7.38 3.76 -0.51
C ALA A 41 -7.55 3.23 0.93
N PHE A 42 -7.01 3.96 1.92
CA PHE A 42 -7.11 3.58 3.33
C PHE A 42 -8.50 3.79 3.91
N GLU A 43 -9.29 4.72 3.35
CA GLU A 43 -10.68 4.99 3.76
C GLU A 43 -11.69 4.08 3.04
N LEU A 44 -11.26 3.42 1.97
CA LEU A 44 -12.10 2.47 1.24
C LEU A 44 -12.38 1.20 2.04
N ASP A 45 -13.48 0.53 1.69
CA ASP A 45 -13.82 -0.81 2.14
C ASP A 45 -12.68 -1.82 1.98
N ASP A 46 -12.63 -2.82 2.85
CA ASP A 46 -11.59 -3.85 2.85
C ASP A 46 -11.43 -4.59 1.51
N LYS A 47 -12.54 -4.81 0.79
CA LYS A 47 -12.52 -5.40 -0.56
C LYS A 47 -11.86 -4.46 -1.58
N ALA A 48 -12.23 -3.18 -1.54
CA ALA A 48 -11.68 -2.17 -2.44
C ALA A 48 -10.20 -1.89 -2.15
N LEU A 49 -9.80 -1.82 -0.88
CA LEU A 49 -8.41 -1.68 -0.47
C LEU A 49 -7.56 -2.88 -0.91
N LYS A 50 -8.06 -4.11 -0.84
CA LYS A 50 -7.35 -5.29 -1.40
C LYS A 50 -7.11 -5.15 -2.92
N LYS A 51 -8.10 -4.68 -3.67
CA LYS A 51 -7.95 -4.42 -5.12
C LYS A 51 -6.94 -3.30 -5.40
N ALA A 52 -7.03 -2.19 -4.67
CA ALA A 52 -6.10 -1.06 -4.77
C ALA A 52 -4.66 -1.49 -4.48
N ILE A 53 -4.43 -2.32 -3.45
CA ILE A 53 -3.10 -2.87 -3.14
C ILE A 53 -2.58 -3.73 -4.28
N LYS A 54 -3.41 -4.61 -4.86
CA LYS A 54 -3.00 -5.47 -5.98
C LYS A 54 -2.57 -4.60 -7.17
N LYS A 55 -3.36 -3.60 -7.53
CA LYS A 55 -3.07 -2.64 -8.62
C LYS A 55 -1.81 -1.83 -8.35
N ALA A 56 -1.64 -1.31 -7.13
CA ALA A 56 -0.47 -0.52 -6.75
C ALA A 56 0.84 -1.32 -6.81
N ARG A 57 0.79 -2.65 -6.61
CA ARG A 57 1.95 -3.55 -6.60
C ARG A 57 2.38 -4.05 -7.98
N GLN A 58 1.53 -4.02 -9.00
CA GLN A 58 1.80 -4.68 -10.30
C GLN A 58 2.70 -3.91 -11.25
N TRP A 59 3.01 -2.65 -10.96
CA TRP A 59 3.92 -1.84 -11.76
C TRP A 59 5.40 -2.14 -11.47
#